data_AF-A0A7R8CQA4-F1
#
_entry.id   AF-A0A7R8CQA4-F1
#
_cell.length_a   1.000
_cell.length_b   1.000
_cell.length_c   1.000
_cell.angle_alpha   90.00
_cell.angle_beta   90.00
_cell.angle_gamma   90.00
#
_symmetry.space_group_name_H-M   'P 1'
#
loop_
_entity.id
_entity.type
_entity.pdbx_description
1 polymer ?
#
loop_
_entity_poly.entity_id
_entity_poly.type
_entity_poly.pdbx_seq_one_letter_code
_entity_poly.pdbx_strand_id
1 'polypeptide(L)'
;MRGHHIIVFTLFFLIHKGSSTLCYIGNSSFHRISDIIDCTNNGLLETELYCRNITSPDGSIHRSCVSMSQYDSSWEEFGCQSSNGGFIRCICGHDFCNCSLEL
;
A
#
# COMPACT_ATOMS: atom_id res chain seq x y z
N MET A 1 51.06 26.58 9.20
CA MET A 1 50.40 25.82 8.12
C MET A 1 49.10 25.27 8.68
N ARG A 2 47.97 25.95 8.45
CA ARG A 2 46.65 25.62 9.02
C ARG A 2 45.86 24.85 7.97
N GLY A 3 45.80 23.53 8.11
CA GLY A 3 44.97 22.65 7.28
C GLY A 3 43.50 22.88 7.61
N HIS A 4 42.76 23.39 6.64
CA HIS A 4 41.30 23.48 6.70
C HIS A 4 40.73 22.07 6.56
N HIS A 5 40.23 21.51 7.65
CA HIS A 5 39.35 20.34 7.60
C HIS A 5 37.98 20.82 7.13
N ILE A 6 37.78 20.86 5.81
CA ILE A 6 36.45 20.96 5.22
C ILE A 6 35.79 19.59 5.47
N ILE A 7 35.00 19.51 6.54
CA ILE A 7 34.07 18.41 6.73
C ILE A 7 33.06 18.54 5.60
N VAL A 8 33.28 17.77 4.54
CA VAL A 8 32.29 17.55 3.49
C VAL A 8 31.14 16.82 4.16
N PHE A 9 30.18 17.59 4.67
CA PHE A 9 28.83 17.11 4.96
C PHE A 9 28.24 16.77 3.60
N THR A 10 28.63 15.61 3.06
CA THR A 10 27.95 15.02 1.92
C THR A 10 26.53 14.85 2.39
N LEU A 11 25.69 15.77 1.94
CA LEU A 11 24.25 15.73 2.01
C LEU A 11 23.87 14.36 1.43
N PHE A 12 23.80 13.37 2.30
CA PHE A 12 23.10 12.12 2.09
C PHE A 12 21.60 12.46 2.14
N PHE A 13 21.17 13.45 1.33
CA PHE A 13 19.89 13.33 0.64
C PHE A 13 20.08 12.14 -0.30
N LEU A 14 20.07 10.95 0.30
CA LEU A 14 19.37 9.83 -0.28
C LEU A 14 18.09 10.43 -0.78
N ILE A 15 18.06 10.60 -2.09
CA ILE A 15 16.86 10.68 -2.88
C ILE A 15 16.10 9.43 -2.44
N HIS A 16 15.31 9.55 -1.38
CA HIS A 16 14.16 8.71 -1.16
C HIS A 16 13.32 9.07 -2.36
N LYS A 17 13.57 8.36 -3.48
CA LYS A 17 12.54 8.20 -4.49
C LYS A 17 11.43 7.59 -3.69
N GLY A 18 10.50 8.45 -3.30
CA GLY A 18 9.32 8.03 -2.62
C GLY A 18 8.78 6.84 -3.38
N SER A 19 8.67 5.70 -2.69
CA SER A 19 8.10 4.52 -3.30
C SER A 19 6.61 4.81 -3.44
N SER A 20 6.21 5.36 -4.59
CA SER A 20 4.80 5.46 -4.97
C SER A 20 4.18 4.07 -4.81
N THR A 21 3.04 4.01 -4.12
CA THR A 21 2.26 2.77 -3.97
C THR A 21 1.04 2.87 -4.85
N LEU A 22 1.03 2.13 -5.95
CA LEU A 22 -0.05 2.11 -6.92
C LEU A 22 -1.02 0.98 -6.62
N CYS A 23 -2.27 1.30 -6.29
CA CYS A 23 -3.29 0.32 -5.96
C CYS A 23 -4.51 0.45 -6.86
N TYR A 24 -5.18 -0.67 -7.11
CA TYR A 24 -6.54 -0.63 -7.64
C TYR A 24 -7.51 -0.15 -6.54
N ILE A 25 -8.55 0.58 -6.92
CA ILE A 25 -9.61 1.06 -6.03
C ILE A 25 -11.01 0.74 -6.55
N GLY A 26 -12.01 0.84 -5.67
CA GLY A 26 -13.42 0.74 -6.03
C GLY A 26 -14.01 -0.68 -5.98
N ASN A 27 -15.25 -0.80 -6.46
CA ASN A 27 -16.11 -1.98 -6.28
C ASN A 27 -16.31 -2.75 -7.58
N SER A 28 -15.23 -3.04 -8.28
CA SER A 28 -15.29 -3.72 -9.59
C SER A 28 -14.68 -5.10 -9.51
N SER A 29 -15.37 -6.12 -10.01
CA SER A 29 -14.79 -7.44 -10.22
C SER A 29 -13.71 -7.45 -11.31
N PHE A 30 -13.67 -6.40 -12.15
CA PHE A 30 -12.73 -6.25 -13.24
C PHE A 30 -11.61 -5.25 -12.90
N HIS A 31 -10.41 -5.58 -13.33
CA HIS A 31 -9.23 -4.73 -13.20
C HIS A 31 -9.19 -3.76 -14.38
N ARG A 32 -9.57 -2.50 -14.16
CA ARG A 32 -9.43 -1.46 -15.17
C ARG A 32 -8.26 -0.58 -14.79
N ILE A 33 -7.48 -0.17 -15.80
CA ILE A 33 -6.38 0.79 -15.60
C ILE A 33 -6.91 2.12 -15.06
N SER A 34 -8.16 2.48 -15.38
CA SER A 34 -8.85 3.65 -14.82
C SER A 34 -9.02 3.61 -13.30
N ASP A 35 -8.92 2.43 -12.69
CA ASP A 35 -9.19 2.21 -11.28
C ASP A 35 -7.87 2.19 -10.47
N ILE A 36 -6.75 2.57 -11.09
CA ILE A 36 -5.44 2.64 -10.44
C ILE A 36 -5.22 4.06 -9.92
N ILE A 37 -4.83 4.18 -8.66
CA ILE A 37 -4.41 5.45 -8.07
C ILE A 37 -3.05 5.32 -7.39
N ASP A 38 -2.35 6.45 -7.31
CA ASP A 38 -1.15 6.60 -6.47
C ASP A 38 -1.58 6.96 -5.04
N CYS A 39 -1.45 5.99 -4.13
CA CYS A 39 -1.80 6.16 -2.73
C CYS A 39 -0.92 7.21 -2.03
N THR A 40 0.28 7.49 -2.54
CA THR A 40 1.22 8.46 -1.97
C THR A 40 0.73 9.90 -2.15
N ASN A 41 -0.04 10.17 -3.21
CA ASN A 41 -0.64 11.48 -3.46
C ASN A 41 -1.84 11.81 -2.54
N ASN A 42 -2.29 10.87 -1.70
CA ASN A 42 -3.39 11.10 -0.75
C ASN A 42 -2.94 11.72 0.59
N GLY A 43 -1.70 12.22 0.69
CA GLY A 43 -1.19 12.85 1.92
C GLY A 43 -0.90 11.87 3.04
N LEU A 44 -0.75 10.58 2.72
CA LEU A 44 -0.39 9.51 3.65
C LEU A 44 1.13 9.34 3.64
N LEU A 45 1.73 9.08 4.81
CA LEU A 45 3.17 8.85 4.93
C LEU A 45 3.54 7.56 4.19
N GLU A 46 4.50 7.63 3.28
CA GLU A 46 4.90 6.53 2.38
C GLU A 46 5.27 5.23 3.07
N THR A 47 5.81 5.30 4.28
CA THR A 47 6.29 4.12 5.02
C THR A 47 5.17 3.26 5.59
N GLU A 48 3.91 3.62 5.35
CA GLU A 48 2.73 2.96 5.94
C GLU A 48 1.65 2.62 4.91
N LEU A 49 1.88 2.80 3.61
CA LEU A 49 0.86 2.64 2.57
C LEU A 49 0.77 1.23 2.02
N TYR A 50 -0.44 0.66 2.01
CA TYR A 50 -0.72 -0.68 1.49
C TYR A 50 -1.94 -0.71 0.57
N CYS A 51 -1.95 -1.68 -0.33
CA CYS A 51 -3.14 -2.02 -1.09
C CYS A 51 -3.96 -3.05 -0.33
N ARG A 52 -5.28 -2.84 -0.30
CA ARG A 52 -6.23 -3.78 0.26
C ARG A 52 -7.22 -4.26 -0.80
N ASN A 53 -7.64 -5.51 -0.65
CA ASN A 53 -8.81 -6.11 -1.31
C ASN A 53 -9.68 -6.78 -0.24
N ILE A 54 -10.99 -6.51 -0.26
CA ILE A 54 -11.99 -7.25 0.50
C ILE A 54 -12.94 -7.92 -0.50
N THR A 55 -12.93 -9.24 -0.50
CA THR A 55 -13.89 -10.07 -1.24
C THR A 55 -15.02 -10.47 -0.30
N SER A 56 -16.23 -10.07 -0.64
CA SER A 56 -17.45 -10.43 0.08
C SER A 56 -17.88 -11.86 -0.26
N PRO A 57 -18.74 -12.49 0.56
CA PRO A 57 -19.26 -13.84 0.32
C PRO A 57 -20.04 -13.98 -1.00
N ASP A 58 -20.58 -12.88 -1.53
CA ASP A 58 -21.27 -12.81 -2.81
C ASP A 58 -20.31 -12.69 -4.01
N GLY A 59 -19.00 -12.67 -3.77
CA GLY A 59 -17.95 -12.51 -4.80
C GLY A 59 -17.69 -11.06 -5.20
N SER A 60 -18.35 -10.07 -4.59
CA SER A 60 -18.04 -8.67 -4.82
C SER A 60 -16.68 -8.31 -4.22
N ILE A 61 -15.92 -7.48 -4.93
CA ILE A 61 -14.55 -7.11 -4.55
C ILE A 61 -14.49 -5.60 -4.31
N HIS A 62 -14.06 -5.20 -3.12
CA HIS A 62 -13.78 -3.83 -2.74
C HIS A 62 -12.28 -3.62 -2.58
N ARG A 63 -11.72 -2.67 -3.34
CA ARG A 63 -10.29 -2.35 -3.29
C ARG A 63 -10.06 -0.93 -2.77
N SER A 64 -9.00 -0.75 -1.99
CA SER A 64 -8.69 0.53 -1.35
C SER A 64 -7.20 0.68 -1.03
N CYS A 65 -6.70 1.91 -1.01
CA CYS A 65 -5.47 2.26 -0.30
C CYS A 65 -5.74 2.31 1.21
N VAL A 66 -4.82 1.82 2.04
CA VAL A 66 -4.91 1.92 3.50
C VAL A 66 -3.57 2.35 4.08
N SER A 67 -3.59 3.04 5.22
CA SER A 67 -2.37 3.32 5.98
C SER A 67 -2.26 2.43 7.22
N MET A 68 -1.02 2.11 7.60
CA MET A 68 -0.71 1.40 8.83
C MET A 68 -1.04 2.21 10.10
N SER A 69 -1.29 3.51 9.98
CA SER A 69 -1.85 4.32 11.09
C SER A 69 -3.35 4.07 11.31
N GLN A 70 -4.04 3.48 10.32
CA GLN A 70 -5.40 2.91 10.46
C GLN A 70 -5.37 1.42 10.85
N TYR A 71 -4.18 0.89 11.14
CA TYR A 71 -3.97 -0.47 11.61
C TYR A 71 -4.65 -0.68 12.97
N ASP A 72 -5.74 -1.43 12.95
CA ASP A 72 -6.25 -2.08 14.16
C ASP A 72 -5.54 -3.44 14.27
N SER A 73 -4.85 -3.66 15.39
CA SER A 73 -4.03 -4.85 15.68
C SER A 73 -4.81 -6.17 15.67
N SER A 74 -6.13 -6.10 15.50
CA SER A 74 -7.02 -7.24 15.40
C SER A 74 -7.39 -7.68 13.98
N TRP A 75 -7.02 -6.95 12.90
CA TRP A 75 -7.62 -7.17 11.57
C TRP A 75 -6.71 -7.20 10.33
N GLU A 76 -5.44 -6.77 10.37
CA GLU A 76 -4.72 -6.43 9.13
C GLU A 76 -3.26 -6.95 9.11
N GLU A 77 -3.04 -8.27 9.14
CA GLU A 77 -1.75 -8.84 8.75
C GLU A 77 -1.57 -8.83 7.22
N PHE A 78 -0.33 -8.71 6.75
CA PHE A 78 -0.02 -8.94 5.34
C PHE A 78 -0.43 -10.35 4.90
N GLY A 79 -0.94 -10.45 3.67
CA GLY A 79 -1.53 -11.68 3.15
C GLY A 79 -3.06 -11.64 3.24
N CYS A 80 -3.68 -12.81 3.05
CA CYS A 80 -5.13 -12.95 2.97
C CYS A 80 -5.68 -13.69 4.20
N GLN A 81 -6.71 -13.13 4.83
CA GLN A 81 -7.42 -13.76 5.94
C GLN A 81 -8.91 -13.87 5.65
N SER A 82 -9.50 -15.00 6.04
CA SER A 82 -10.94 -15.24 5.97
C SER A 82 -11.59 -14.93 7.31
N SER A 83 -12.66 -14.15 7.31
CA SER A 83 -13.47 -13.91 8.50
C SER A 83 -14.59 -14.94 8.63
N ASN A 84 -15.14 -15.09 9.84
CA ASN A 84 -16.21 -16.04 10.15
C ASN A 84 -17.52 -15.81 9.35
N GLY A 85 -17.62 -14.69 8.64
CA GLY A 85 -18.73 -14.36 7.73
C GLY A 85 -18.46 -14.68 6.25
N GLY A 86 -17.33 -15.30 5.91
CA GLY A 86 -16.96 -15.65 4.53
C GLY A 86 -16.33 -14.50 3.73
N PHE A 87 -15.99 -13.39 4.38
CA PHE A 87 -15.22 -12.33 3.73
C PHE A 87 -13.75 -12.71 3.70
N ILE A 88 -13.07 -12.46 2.57
CA ILE A 88 -11.63 -12.61 2.40
C ILE A 88 -11.02 -11.22 2.32
N ARG A 89 -10.12 -10.88 3.23
CA ARG A 89 -9.40 -9.61 3.23
C ARG A 89 -7.94 -9.87 2.93
N CYS A 90 -7.38 -9.18 1.95
CA CYS A 90 -5.98 -9.28 1.54
C CYS A 90 -5.29 -7.92 1.64
N ILE A 91 -4.07 -7.92 2.18
CA ILE A 91 -3.22 -6.72 2.31
C ILE A 91 -1.83 -7.01 1.78
N CYS A 92 -1.28 -6.07 1.02
CA CYS A 92 0.00 -6.21 0.35
C CYS A 92 0.66 -4.84 0.14
N GLY A 93 2.00 -4.83 0.14
CA GLY A 93 2.80 -3.59 0.16
C GLY A 93 3.61 -3.34 -1.10
N HIS A 94 3.14 -3.79 -2.26
CA HIS A 94 3.79 -3.50 -3.54
C HIS A 94 2.76 -3.09 -4.59
N ASP A 95 3.21 -2.44 -5.66
CA ASP A 95 2.33 -1.96 -6.71
C ASP A 95 1.46 -3.08 -7.29
N PHE A 96 0.20 -2.73 -7.54
CA PHE A 96 -0.82 -3.57 -8.20
C PHE A 96 -1.07 -4.90 -7.48
N CYS A 97 -0.62 -5.07 -6.25
CA CYS A 97 -0.70 -6.35 -5.56
C CYS A 97 -2.15 -6.78 -5.27
N ASN A 98 -3.08 -5.82 -5.18
CA ASN A 98 -4.51 -6.09 -5.05
C ASN A 98 -5.21 -6.37 -6.40
N CYS A 99 -4.44 -6.61 -7.47
CA CYS A 99 -4.91 -6.97 -8.80
C CYS A 99 -5.31 -8.45 -8.97
N SER A 100 -5.01 -9.32 -8.02
CA SER A 100 -5.39 -10.73 -8.16
C SER A 100 -5.85 -11.32 -6.84
N LEU A 101 -6.93 -12.10 -6.90
CA LEU A 101 -7.19 -13.16 -5.94
C LEU A 101 -6.33 -14.35 -6.35
N GLU A 102 -5.02 -14.31 -6.09
CA GLU A 102 -4.31 -15.57 -5.95
C GLU A 102 -4.56 -16.05 -4.52
N LEU A 103 -5.66 -16.81 -4.37
CA LEU A 103 -5.89 -17.72 -3.24
C LEU A 103 -5.15 -19.02 -3.52
#